data_AF-A0A953P790-F1
#
_entry.id   AF-A0A953P790-F1
#
_cell.length_a   1.000
_cell.length_b   1.000
_cell.length_c   1.000
_cell.angle_alpha   90.00
_cell.angle_beta   90.00
_cell.angle_gamma   90.00
#
_symmetry.space_group_name_H-M   'P 1'
#
loop_
_entity.id
_entity.type
_entity.pdbx_description
1 polymer ?
#
loop_
_entity_poly.entity_id
_entity_poly.type
_entity_poly.pdbx_seq_one_letter_code
_entity_poly.pdbx_strand_id
1 'polypeptide(L)' 'MRKVQIGQLWKKDGTPDTYLVTRVYNEALSTVAVLRKSGAEQEQLTRVKVERRPDGVMLPGFSPAQDDESF' A
#
# COMPACT_ATOMS: atom_id res chain seq x y z
N MET A 1 -8.35 14.16 2.52
CA MET A 1 -8.44 12.82 1.88
C MET A 1 -7.06 12.18 1.93
N ARG A 2 -6.85 11.15 2.77
CA ARG A 2 -5.58 10.39 2.80
C ARG A 2 -5.37 9.67 1.47
N LYS A 3 -4.13 9.60 0.99
CA LYS A 3 -3.73 8.93 -0.25
C LYS A 3 -2.64 7.92 0.09
N VAL A 4 -2.58 6.81 -0.64
CA VAL A 4 -1.42 5.89 -0.56
C VAL A 4 -0.20 6.61 -1.15
N GLN A 5 0.92 6.60 -0.42
CA GLN A 5 2.16 7.26 -0.82
C GLN A 5 3.32 6.26 -0.94
N ILE A 6 4.30 6.58 -1.81
CA ILE A 6 5.57 5.86 -1.87
C ILE A 6 6.31 6.04 -0.54
N GLY A 7 6.93 4.97 -0.04
CA GLY A 7 7.60 4.97 1.26
C GLY A 7 6.71 4.47 2.40
N GLN A 8 5.39 4.42 2.20
CA GLN A 8 4.45 3.94 3.22
C GLN A 8 4.56 2.43 3.41
N LEU A 9 4.51 1.98 4.66
CA LEU A 9 4.51 0.57 5.03
C LEU A 9 3.08 0.06 5.27
N TRP A 10 2.78 -1.11 4.72
CA TRP A 10 1.49 -1.78 4.82
C TRP A 10 1.69 -3.23 5.24
N LYS A 11 0.98 -3.66 6.27
CA LYS A 11 0.98 -5.04 6.74
C LYS A 11 -0.04 -5.84 5.95
N LYS A 12 0.33 -7.05 5.51
CA LYS A 12 -0.62 -7.96 4.86
C LYS A 12 -1.53 -8.58 5.92
N ASP A 13 -2.83 -8.52 5.67
CA ASP A 13 -3.82 -9.03 6.61
C ASP A 13 -3.65 -10.55 6.80
N GLY A 14 -3.71 -11.00 8.05
CA GLY A 14 -3.53 -12.40 8.40
C GLY A 14 -2.07 -12.92 8.35
N THR A 15 -1.08 -12.07 8.05
CA THR A 15 0.35 -12.46 8.12
C THR A 15 1.17 -11.44 8.92
N PRO A 16 2.37 -11.80 9.42
CA PRO A 16 3.30 -10.84 9.99
C PRO A 16 4.08 -10.05 8.92
N ASP A 17 3.81 -10.29 7.64
CA ASP A 17 4.57 -9.68 6.56
C ASP A 17 4.21 -8.20 6.39
N THR A 18 5.25 -7.38 6.24
CA THR A 18 5.13 -5.96 5.94
C THR A 18 5.65 -5.68 4.54
N TYR A 19 5.00 -4.74 3.86
CA TYR A 19 5.28 -4.37 2.49
C TYR A 19 5.48 -2.86 2.37
N LEU A 20 6.49 -2.47 1.62
CA LEU A 20 6.80 -1.09 1.28
C LEU A 20 6.12 -0.70 -0.03
N VAL A 21 5.39 0.42 -0.05
CA VAL A 21 4.93 1.03 -1.29
C VAL A 21 6.13 1.61 -2.02
N THR A 22 6.47 1.02 -3.16
CA THR A 22 7.62 1.45 -3.98
C THR A 22 7.21 2.33 -5.15
N ARG A 23 5.98 2.17 -5.65
CA ARG A 23 5.41 2.97 -6.75
C ARG A 23 3.91 3.11 -6.59
N VAL A 24 3.37 4.23 -7.06
CA VAL A 24 1.93 4.45 -7.18
C VAL A 24 1.65 4.97 -8.59
N TYR A 25 0.82 4.26 -9.34
CA TYR A 25 0.41 4.62 -10.68
C TYR A 25 -1.03 5.11 -10.66
N ASN A 26 -1.30 6.20 -11.38
CA ASN A 26 -2.67 6.60 -11.70
C ASN A 26 -2.92 6.26 -13.16
N GLU A 27 -3.79 5.29 -13.37
CA GLU A 27 -4.35 4.93 -14.67
C GLU A 27 -5.65 5.72 -14.89
N ALA A 28 -6.17 5.71 -16.12
CA ALA A 28 -7.35 6.51 -16.49
C ALA A 28 -8.57 6.28 -15.57
N LEU A 29 -8.75 5.08 -15.02
CA LEU A 29 -9.90 4.70 -14.19
C LEU A 29 -9.51 4.18 -12.80
N SER A 30 -8.21 4.05 -12.50
CA SER A 30 -7.78 3.38 -11.28
C SER A 30 -6.44 3.90 -10.76
N THR A 31 -6.23 3.75 -9.46
CA THR A 31 -4.91 3.94 -8.87
C THR A 31 -4.38 2.57 -8.48
N VAL A 32 -3.11 2.28 -8.78
CA VAL A 32 -2.45 1.00 -8.47
C VAL A 32 -1.22 1.28 -7.62
N ALA A 33 -1.08 0.59 -6.50
CA ALA A 33 0.11 0.59 -5.67
C ALA A 33 0.97 -0.64 -5.98
N VAL A 34 2.28 -0.44 -6.07
CA VAL A 34 3.27 -1.52 -6.19
C VAL A 34 3.98 -1.67 -4.86
N LEU A 35 3.82 -2.85 -4.28
CA LEU A 35 4.30 -3.24 -2.97
C LEU A 35 5.48 -4.18 -3.11
N ARG A 36 6.50 -3.97 -2.28
CA ARG A 36 7.63 -4.89 -2.13
C ARG A 36 7.67 -5.41 -0.71
N LYS A 37 7.79 -6.72 -0.54
CA LYS A 37 7.92 -7.32 0.80
C LYS A 37 9.22 -6.84 1.47
N SER A 38 9.11 -6.36 2.71
CA SER A 38 10.27 -5.92 3.50
C SER A 38 11.19 -7.10 3.79
N GLY A 39 12.49 -6.91 3.60
CA GLY A 39 13.50 -7.97 3.78
C GLY A 39 13.59 -8.99 2.62
N ALA A 40 12.81 -8.82 1.55
CA ALA A 40 12.77 -9.74 0.41
C ALA A 40 12.91 -8.96 -0.91
N GLU A 41 14.07 -8.33 -1.10
CA GLU A 41 14.30 -7.39 -2.20
C GLU A 41 14.32 -8.05 -3.60
N GLN A 42 14.54 -9.37 -3.65
CA GLN A 42 14.54 -10.17 -4.88
C GLN A 42 13.21 -10.91 -5.14
N GLU A 43 12.22 -10.79 -4.24
CA GLU A 43 10.90 -11.39 -4.47
C GLU A 43 10.05 -10.58 -5.46
N GLN A 44 9.01 -11.23 -6.01
CA GLN A 44 8.07 -10.58 -6.93
C GLN A 44 7.36 -9.39 -6.26
N LEU A 45 7.26 -8.29 -7.02
CA LEU A 45 6.48 -7.12 -6.62
C LEU A 45 4.99 -7.44 -6.65
N THR A 46 4.28 -7.08 -5.58
CA THR A 46 2.84 -7.23 -5.47
C THR A 46 2.15 -5.98 -5.99
N ARG A 47 1.19 -6.10 -6.91
CA ARG A 47 0.43 -4.96 -7.44
C ARG A 47 -0.98 -5.00 -6.87
N VAL A 48 -1.43 -3.90 -6.27
CA VAL A 48 -2.73 -3.80 -5.62
C VAL A 48 -3.48 -2.62 -6.17
N LYS A 49 -4.71 -2.85 -6.64
CA LYS A 49 -5.62 -1.76 -7.00
C LYS A 49 -6.05 -1.06 -5.72
N VAL A 50 -5.85 0.25 -5.70
CA VAL A 50 -6.21 1.11 -4.59
C VAL A 50 -7.72 1.35 -4.61
N GLU A 51 -8.38 1.07 -3.49
CA GLU A 51 -9.80 1.36 -3.31
C GLU A 51 -10.00 2.73 -2.67
N ARG A 52 -10.94 3.50 -3.20
CA ARG A 52 -11.40 4.76 -2.60
C ARG A 52 -12.67 4.47 -1.82
N ARG A 53 -12.69 4.84 -0.55
CA ARG A 53 -13.83 4.75 0.35
C ARG A 53 -14.17 6.13 0.93
N PRO A 54 -15.37 6.34 1.48
CA PRO A 54 -15.75 7.63 2.06
C PRO A 54 -14.81 8.12 3.17
N ASP A 55 -14.21 7.18 3.91
CA ASP A 55 -13.25 7.36 5.00
C ASP A 55 -11.79 7.50 4.54
N GLY A 56 -11.50 7.29 3.25
CA GLY A 56 -10.16 7.50 2.69
C GLY A 56 -9.79 6.53 1.58
N VAL A 57 -8.52 6.15 1.55
CA VAL A 57 -7.94 5.29 0.53
C VAL A 57 -7.38 4.04 1.20
N MET A 58 -7.70 2.87 0.67
CA MET A 58 -7.35 1.57 1.23
C MET A 58 -6.65 0.67 0.20
N LEU A 59 -5.76 -0.19 0.69
CA LEU A 59 -5.23 -1.33 -0.06
C LEU A 59 -5.96 -2.61 0.39
N PRO A 60 -6.78 -3.25 -0.48
CA PRO A 60 -7.49 -4.48 -0.12
C PRO A 60 -6.55 -5.59 0.34
N GLY A 61 -6.83 -6.18 1.51
CA GLY A 61 -5.99 -7.22 2.12
C GLY A 61 -4.73 -6.69 2.81
N PHE A 62 -4.63 -5.37 3.00
CA PHE A 62 -3.56 -4.75 3.74
C PHE A 62 -4.09 -3.69 4.70
N SER A 63 -3.39 -3.55 5.82
CA SER A 63 -3.61 -2.52 6.84
C SER A 63 -2.39 -1.60 6.94
N PRO A 64 -2.55 -0.28 7.17
CA PRO A 64 -1.41 0.61 7.40
C PRO A 64 -0.55 0.11 8.57
N ALA A 65 0.76 0.00 8.37
CA ALA A 65 1.66 -0.52 9.41
C ALA A 65 2.08 0.56 10.43
N GLN A 66 1.85 1.83 10.11
CA GLN A 66 1.97 2.98 11.02
C GLN A 66 0.69 3.79 10.93
N ASP A 67 0.19 4.24 12.08
CA ASP A 67 -0.70 5.41 12.12
C ASP A 67 0.10 6.56 11.51
N ASP A 68 -0.44 7.18 10.46
CA ASP A 68 0.10 8.39 9.85
C ASP A 68 0.30 9.43 10.98
N GLU A 69 1.54 9.55 11.48
CA GLU A 69 1.92 10.63 12.38
C GLU A 69 1.84 11.90 11.53
N SER A 70 0.66 12.53 11.60
CA SER A 70 0.32 13.70 10.81
C SER A 70 1.01 14.89 11.48
N PHE A 71 2.19 15.27 10.98
CA PHE A 71 2.82 16.56 11.27
C PHE A 71 2.26 17.64 10.35
#